data_AF-A0AAU5QNI4-F1
#
_entry.id   AF-A0AAU5QNI4-F1
#
_cell.length_a   1.000
_cell.length_b   1.000
_cell.length_c   1.000
_cell.angle_alpha   90.00
_cell.angle_beta   90.00
_cell.angle_gamma   90.00
#
_symmetry.space_group_name_H-M   'P 1'
#
loop_
_entity.id
_entity.type
_entity.pdbx_description
1 polymer ?
#
loop_
_entity_poly.entity_id
_entity_poly.type
_entity_poly.pdbx_seq_one_letter_code
_entity_poly.pdbx_strand_id
1 'polypeptide(L)' 'MSLDEVARYLAVPKSWVYGNWKGRGIPFKKVGNALRCRPSDLDEWLDRQSP' A
#
# COMPACT_ATOMS: atom_id res chain seq x y z
N MET A 1 0.74 8.48 -3.08
CA MET A 1 1.58 7.39 -3.61
C MET A 1 0.76 6.47 -4.51
N SER A 2 1.31 6.12 -5.65
CA SER A 2 0.88 5.10 -6.57
C SER A 2 1.27 3.71 -6.07
N LEU A 3 0.74 2.67 -6.70
CA LEU A 3 1.06 1.29 -6.35
C LEU A 3 2.56 0.97 -6.54
N ASP A 4 3.21 1.57 -7.55
CA ASP A 4 4.67 1.46 -7.73
C ASP A 4 5.46 2.11 -6.60
N GLU A 5 5.06 3.30 -6.16
CA GLU A 5 5.73 3.99 -5.05
C GLU A 5 5.58 3.24 -3.74
N VAL A 6 4.40 2.66 -3.47
CA VAL A 6 4.19 1.80 -2.30
C VAL A 6 5.06 0.54 -2.38
N ALA A 7 5.13 -0.11 -3.55
CA ALA A 7 5.97 -1.30 -3.72
C ALA A 7 7.45 -1.00 -3.47
N ARG A 8 7.95 0.13 -3.99
CA ARG A 8 9.32 0.60 -3.73
C ARG A 8 9.55 0.91 -2.25
N TYR A 9 8.61 1.60 -1.61
CA TYR A 9 8.71 1.98 -0.20
C TYR A 9 8.77 0.77 0.73
N LEU A 10 7.90 -0.22 0.49
CA LEU A 10 7.85 -1.46 1.26
C LEU A 10 8.95 -2.47 0.87
N ALA A 11 9.79 -2.15 -0.11
CA ALA A 11 10.81 -3.05 -0.68
C ALA A 11 10.24 -4.43 -1.11
N VAL A 12 9.04 -4.46 -1.69
CA VAL A 12 8.37 -5.67 -2.17
C VAL A 12 8.01 -5.58 -3.66
N PRO A 13 7.84 -6.72 -4.36
CA PRO A 13 7.43 -6.71 -5.75
C PRO A 13 6.07 -6.03 -5.97
N LYS A 14 5.94 -5.26 -7.06
CA LYS A 14 4.69 -4.61 -7.47
C LYS A 14 3.51 -5.60 -7.58
N SER A 15 3.78 -6.79 -8.13
CA SER A 15 2.79 -7.87 -8.27
C SER A 15 2.30 -8.36 -6.91
N TRP A 16 3.18 -8.41 -5.90
CA TRP A 16 2.81 -8.76 -4.53
C TRP A 16 1.84 -7.73 -3.97
N VAL A 17 2.15 -6.43 -4.08
CA VAL A 17 1.24 -5.37 -3.61
C VAL A 17 -0.11 -5.47 -4.32
N TYR A 18 -0.12 -5.63 -5.63
CA TYR A 18 -1.37 -5.74 -6.41
C TYR A 18 -2.24 -6.94 -5.99
N GLY A 19 -1.63 -8.10 -5.73
CA GLY A 19 -2.35 -9.30 -5.31
C GLY A 19 -2.75 -9.32 -3.83
N ASN A 20 -2.00 -8.62 -2.98
CA ASN A 20 -2.13 -8.76 -1.52
C ASN A 20 -2.71 -7.53 -0.81
N TRP A 21 -2.77 -6.35 -1.44
CA TRP A 21 -3.14 -5.12 -0.73
C TRP A 21 -4.47 -5.23 0.02
N LYS A 22 -5.48 -5.86 -0.60
CA LYS A 22 -6.80 -6.03 0.01
C LYS A 22 -6.77 -7.05 1.16
N GLY A 23 -6.06 -8.16 1.01
CA GLY A 23 -5.94 -9.18 2.05
C GLY A 23 -5.04 -8.77 3.22
N ARG A 24 -4.05 -7.92 2.98
CA ARG A 24 -3.14 -7.35 3.99
C ARG A 24 -3.69 -6.08 4.64
N GLY A 25 -4.81 -5.56 4.16
CA GLY A 25 -5.40 -4.31 4.66
C GLY A 25 -4.54 -3.08 4.38
N ILE A 26 -3.72 -3.09 3.33
CA ILE A 26 -2.93 -1.91 2.92
C ILE A 26 -3.91 -0.80 2.50
N PRO A 27 -3.79 0.42 3.02
CA PRO A 27 -4.83 1.45 2.94
C PRO A 27 -4.86 2.18 1.58
N PHE A 28 -5.01 1.41 0.50
CA PHE A 28 -5.27 1.99 -0.81
C PHE A 28 -6.70 2.51 -0.92
N LYS A 29 -6.83 3.67 -1.55
CA LYS A 29 -8.07 4.29 -1.99
C LYS A 29 -8.13 4.28 -3.51
N LYS A 30 -9.30 3.93 -4.06
CA LYS A 30 -9.54 3.96 -5.50
C LYS A 30 -9.90 5.39 -5.92
N VAL A 31 -9.12 5.96 -6.84
CA VAL A 31 -9.35 7.30 -7.41
C VAL A 31 -9.46 7.11 -8.93
N GLY A 32 -10.69 7.15 -9.44
CA GLY A 32 -10.99 6.72 -10.80
C GLY A 32 -10.60 5.25 -11.02
N ASN A 33 -9.73 5.00 -12.00
CA ASN A 33 -9.21 3.66 -12.31
C ASN A 33 -7.88 3.34 -11.61
N ALA A 34 -7.32 4.27 -10.82
CA ALA A 34 -6.03 4.10 -10.18
C ALA A 34 -6.15 3.82 -8.68
N LEU A 35 -5.24 3.00 -8.16
CA LEU A 35 -5.02 2.86 -6.72
C LEU A 35 -4.05 3.94 -6.23
N ARG A 36 -4.42 4.61 -5.14
CA ARG A 36 -3.63 5.63 -4.47
C ARG A 36 -3.60 5.38 -2.97
N CYS A 37 -2.42 5.42 -2.39
CA CYS A 37 -2.19 5.38 -0.96
C CYS A 37 -1.72 6.75 -0.49
N ARG A 38 -2.26 7.24 0.63
CA ARG A 38 -1.66 8.40 1.31
C ARG A 38 -0.43 7.89 2.08
N PRO A 39 0.69 8.63 2.09
CA PRO A 39 1.86 8.25 2.89
C PRO A 39 1.50 8.06 4.37
N SER A 40 0.77 9.01 4.96
CA SER A 40 0.32 8.94 6.36
C SER A 40 -0.46 7.67 6.69
N ASP A 41 -1.39 7.27 5.80
CA ASP A 41 -2.19 6.07 6.00
C ASP A 41 -1.28 4.82 5.96
N LEU A 42 -0.26 4.80 5.09
CA LEU A 42 0.69 3.70 4.97
C LEU A 42 1.59 3.58 6.20
N ASP A 43 2.06 4.71 6.72
CA ASP A 43 2.88 4.76 7.94
C ASP A 43 2.06 4.26 9.15
N GLU A 44 0.82 4.74 9.33
CA GLU A 44 -0.06 4.23 10.38
C GLU A 44 -0.33 2.71 10.25
N TRP A 45 -0.42 2.21 9.02
CA TRP A 45 -0.59 0.78 8.78
C TRP A 45 0.68 -0.02 9.15
N LEU A 46 1.87 0.51 8.87
CA LEU A 46 3.14 -0.09 9.28
C LEU A 46 3.28 -0.11 10.81
N ASP A 47 2.93 0.98 11.49
CA ASP A 47 3.00 1.08 12.94
C ASP A 47 2.11 0.02 13.61
N ARG A 48 0.94 -0.29 13.03
CA ARG A 48 0.05 -1.36 13.52
C ARG A 48 0.60 -2.77 13.30
N GLN A 49 1.57 -2.95 12.40
CA GLN A 49 2.22 -4.23 12.13
C GLN A 49 3.41 -4.48 13.06
N SER A 50 3.99 -3.41 13.62
CA SER A 50 5.06 -3.52 14.61
C SER A 50 4.45 -3.95 15.95
N PRO A 51 4.93 -5.04 16.57
CA PRO A 51 4.52 -5.43 17.92
C PRO A 51 4.98 -4.41 18.98
#